data_AF-A0A1H3NV28-F1
#
_entry.id   AF-A0A1H3NV28-F1
#
_cell.length_a   1.000
_cell.length_b   1.000
_cell.length_c   1.000
_cell.angle_alpha   90.00
_cell.angle_beta   90.00
_cell.angle_gamma   90.00
#
_symmetry.space_group_name_H-M   'P 1'
#
loop_
_entity.id
_entity.type
_entity.pdbx_description
1 polymer ?
#
loop_
_entity_poly.entity_id
_entity_poly.type
_entity_poly.pdbx_seq_one_letter_code
_entity_poly.pdbx_strand_id
1 'polypeptide(L)'
;MDAQRRLLLKGMVVGGLSGPGLIGSGMSLANDPAKSAMHAESTKPILALVNDRAEYSAFIQGVQAADHSGSLQLHDTSLGLDFLLTLQRHVQDARGEYIVGLVDDACGTLIVELARAAGARVYWLGQHAVSLDRSHHQLLSSQMADGCAASLIQQLVVHGASCDLDRQSAGRGIQSSRLTQNLCGVADRDRGQWAVDLGHGLASLGRTVIPAAPRMDAGLMPATGHFISFAFEI
;
A
#
# COMPACT_ATOMS: atom_id res chain seq x y z
N MET A 1 -14.57 -41.32 -12.97
CA MET A 1 -13.23 -40.68 -12.96
C MET A 1 -12.89 -40.45 -14.41
N ASP A 2 -13.07 -39.22 -14.88
CA ASP A 2 -12.83 -38.84 -16.27
C ASP A 2 -12.18 -37.46 -16.30
N ALA A 3 -10.98 -37.43 -16.86
CA ALA A 3 -10.25 -36.23 -17.17
C ALA A 3 -10.74 -35.69 -18.51
N GLN A 4 -11.69 -34.75 -18.52
CA GLN A 4 -12.05 -34.01 -19.74
C GLN A 4 -12.94 -32.82 -19.40
N ARG A 5 -12.40 -31.60 -19.57
CA ARG A 5 -13.07 -30.40 -20.12
C ARG A 5 -12.17 -29.18 -19.93
N ARG A 6 -11.21 -29.03 -20.85
CA ARG A 6 -10.64 -27.73 -21.22
C ARG A 6 -10.64 -27.63 -22.73
N LEU A 7 -10.89 -26.40 -23.18
CA LEU A 7 -10.80 -25.85 -24.54
C LEU A 7 -12.02 -26.08 -25.43
N LEU A 8 -12.71 -24.98 -25.76
CA LEU A 8 -12.62 -24.33 -27.07
C LEU A 8 -13.78 -23.33 -27.22
N LEU A 9 -13.49 -22.04 -27.10
CA LEU A 9 -14.28 -21.00 -27.76
C LEU A 9 -13.33 -20.17 -28.62
N LYS A 10 -13.06 -20.71 -29.81
CA LYS A 10 -12.55 -19.96 -30.95
C LYS A 10 -13.69 -19.11 -31.50
N GLY A 11 -13.77 -17.87 -31.03
CA GLY A 11 -14.63 -16.84 -31.62
C GLY A 11 -13.96 -16.25 -32.85
N MET A 12 -14.62 -16.44 -33.97
CA MET A 12 -14.28 -16.07 -35.35
C MET A 12 -14.49 -14.57 -35.56
N VAL A 13 -13.51 -13.82 -36.07
CA VAL A 13 -13.73 -12.54 -36.76
C VAL A 13 -12.85 -12.48 -37.99
N VAL A 14 -13.50 -12.44 -39.15
CA VAL A 14 -12.91 -12.30 -40.48
C VAL A 14 -13.20 -10.88 -40.97
N GLY A 15 -12.16 -10.25 -41.55
CA GLY A 15 -12.31 -9.45 -42.77
C GLY A 15 -12.33 -7.93 -42.62
N GLY A 16 -11.40 -7.26 -43.33
CA GLY A 16 -11.52 -5.83 -43.65
C GLY A 16 -10.20 -5.14 -43.99
N LEU A 17 -9.53 -5.53 -45.07
CA LEU A 17 -8.39 -4.81 -45.67
C LEU A 17 -8.90 -3.87 -46.79
N SER A 18 -8.69 -2.56 -46.64
CA SER A 18 -8.70 -1.47 -47.64
C SER A 18 -8.10 -0.26 -46.91
N GLY A 19 -7.04 0.46 -47.29
CA GLY A 19 -6.33 0.80 -48.53
C GLY A 19 -5.41 1.99 -48.15
N PRO A 20 -4.36 2.35 -48.92
CA PRO A 20 -3.41 3.39 -48.53
C PRO A 20 -3.94 4.78 -48.93
N GLY A 21 -4.04 5.69 -47.96
CA GLY A 21 -4.31 7.11 -48.17
C GLY A 21 -3.17 7.95 -47.63
N LEU A 22 -2.48 8.66 -48.52
CA LEU A 22 -1.48 9.67 -48.21
C LEU A 22 -2.14 10.98 -47.71
N ILE A 23 -1.30 11.79 -47.05
CA ILE A 23 -1.41 13.26 -46.83
C ILE A 23 -2.29 13.73 -45.66
N GLY A 24 -1.69 14.51 -44.75
CA GLY A 24 -2.42 15.53 -43.99
C GLY A 24 -1.85 15.86 -42.62
N SER A 25 -0.86 16.76 -42.58
CA SER A 25 -0.46 17.48 -41.36
C SER A 25 -1.65 18.20 -40.73
N GLY A 26 -1.74 18.14 -39.39
CA GLY A 26 -2.68 18.93 -38.62
C GLY A 26 -2.70 18.50 -37.17
N MET A 27 -1.70 18.92 -36.39
CA MET A 27 -1.82 18.91 -34.94
C MET A 27 -2.93 19.88 -34.55
N SER A 28 -4.15 19.36 -34.41
CA SER A 28 -5.24 20.07 -33.76
C SER A 28 -5.29 19.58 -32.32
N LEU A 29 -4.71 20.39 -31.43
CA LEU A 29 -4.96 20.33 -30.00
C LEU A 29 -6.40 20.76 -29.77
N ALA A 30 -7.35 19.84 -29.98
CA ALA A 30 -8.69 19.98 -29.47
C ALA A 30 -8.60 19.77 -27.95
N ASN A 31 -8.57 20.89 -27.24
CA ASN A 31 -8.69 20.98 -25.79
C ASN A 31 -10.05 20.42 -25.40
N ASP A 32 -10.09 19.14 -25.05
CA ASP A 32 -11.28 18.46 -24.55
C ASP A 32 -11.46 18.87 -23.07
N PRO A 33 -12.45 19.73 -22.73
CA PRO A 33 -12.65 20.19 -21.36
C PRO A 33 -13.06 19.04 -20.41
N ALA A 34 -13.32 17.83 -20.92
CA ALA A 34 -13.62 16.65 -20.12
C ALA A 34 -12.38 15.90 -19.58
N LYS A 35 -11.16 16.31 -19.93
CA LYS A 35 -9.91 15.77 -19.32
C LYS A 35 -9.30 16.65 -18.23
N SER A 36 -9.96 17.77 -17.90
CA SER A 36 -9.56 18.67 -16.83
C SER A 36 -10.20 18.33 -15.48
N ALA A 37 -10.48 17.07 -15.22
CA ALA A 37 -10.47 16.53 -13.85
C ALA A 37 -9.04 16.04 -13.58
N MET A 38 -8.11 17.00 -13.61
CA MET A 38 -6.79 16.85 -13.02
C MET A 38 -7.05 16.39 -11.59
N HIS A 39 -6.76 15.12 -11.33
CA HIS A 39 -7.06 14.45 -10.08
C HIS A 39 -6.48 15.31 -8.97
N ALA A 40 -7.37 15.96 -8.21
CA ALA A 40 -6.99 16.71 -7.03
C ALA A 40 -6.18 15.74 -6.16
N GLU A 41 -4.92 16.08 -5.88
CA GLU A 41 -4.16 15.37 -4.86
C GLU A 41 -5.02 15.37 -3.60
N SER A 42 -5.40 14.17 -3.16
CA SER A 42 -6.34 13.99 -2.07
C SER A 42 -5.66 14.37 -0.77
N THR A 43 -5.74 15.64 -0.37
CA THR A 43 -5.31 16.18 0.94
C THR A 43 -6.30 15.80 2.04
N LYS A 44 -6.63 14.51 2.15
CA LYS A 44 -7.50 14.01 3.22
C LYS A 44 -6.69 13.92 4.51
N PRO A 45 -7.30 14.16 5.68
CA PRO A 45 -6.63 13.96 6.96
C PRO A 45 -6.13 12.52 7.06
N ILE A 46 -4.91 12.37 7.58
CA ILE A 46 -4.29 11.08 7.81
C ILE A 46 -4.19 10.87 9.32
N LEU A 47 -4.90 9.86 9.83
CA LEU A 47 -4.70 9.35 11.19
C LEU A 47 -3.74 8.16 11.11
N ALA A 48 -2.57 8.30 11.73
CA ALA A 48 -1.58 7.24 11.83
C ALA A 48 -1.70 6.50 13.17
N LEU A 49 -1.91 5.20 13.10
CA LEU A 49 -2.00 4.30 14.24
C LEU A 49 -0.73 3.45 14.35
N VAL A 50 -0.07 3.51 15.49
CA VAL A 50 1.14 2.71 15.82
C VAL A 50 1.04 2.23 17.26
N ASN A 51 1.70 1.13 17.65
CA ASN A 51 1.76 0.71 19.06
C ASN A 51 3.06 1.19 19.73
N ASP A 52 3.22 0.87 21.02
CA ASP A 52 4.41 1.07 21.85
C ASP A 52 5.55 0.09 21.50
N ARG A 53 5.47 -0.56 20.36
CA ARG A 53 6.51 -1.41 19.83
C ARG A 53 6.42 -1.44 18.33
N ALA A 54 6.45 -0.27 17.71
CA ALA A 54 6.84 -0.24 16.32
C ALA A 54 8.37 -0.17 16.30
N GLU A 55 9.00 -0.41 15.19
CA GLU A 55 10.16 0.30 14.63
C GLU A 55 10.12 1.88 14.70
N TYR A 56 9.09 2.42 15.38
CA TYR A 56 8.92 3.63 16.22
C TYR A 56 9.14 5.04 15.78
N SER A 57 10.01 5.27 14.82
CA SER A 57 9.81 6.43 13.98
C SER A 57 10.18 6.13 12.56
N ALA A 58 10.56 4.90 12.18
CA ALA A 58 10.82 4.61 10.77
C ALA A 58 9.52 4.73 9.97
N PHE A 59 8.47 4.01 10.38
CA PHE A 59 7.14 4.15 9.77
C PHE A 59 6.61 5.57 9.86
N ILE A 60 6.66 6.18 11.05
CA ILE A 60 6.17 7.54 11.27
C ILE A 60 6.99 8.59 10.51
N GLN A 61 8.31 8.42 10.35
CA GLN A 61 9.18 9.24 9.52
C GLN A 61 8.72 9.17 8.06
N GLY A 62 8.41 7.97 7.58
CA GLY A 62 7.83 7.77 6.27
C GLY A 62 6.51 8.52 6.11
N VAL A 63 5.59 8.34 7.06
CA VAL A 63 4.27 9.01 7.07
C VAL A 63 4.43 10.53 7.11
N GLN A 64 5.26 11.06 8.00
CA GLN A 64 5.54 12.50 8.15
C GLN A 64 6.17 13.09 6.90
N ALA A 65 7.08 12.36 6.24
CA ALA A 65 7.69 12.81 5.00
C ALA A 65 6.68 12.89 3.84
N ALA A 66 5.62 12.08 3.89
CA ALA A 66 4.52 12.09 2.93
C ALA A 66 3.37 13.03 3.31
N ASP A 67 3.23 13.42 4.59
CA ASP A 67 2.20 14.36 5.03
C ASP A 67 2.55 15.78 4.55
N HIS A 68 1.83 16.22 3.52
CA HIS A 68 1.93 17.58 3.01
C HIS A 68 0.75 18.46 3.46
N SER A 69 -0.26 17.85 4.09
CA SER A 69 -1.46 18.52 4.55
C SER A 69 -1.26 19.12 5.95
N GLY A 70 -0.26 18.64 6.70
CA GLY A 70 0.00 19.06 8.09
C GLY A 70 -1.09 18.63 9.06
N SER A 71 -1.92 17.68 8.63
CA SER A 71 -3.10 17.17 9.36
C SER A 71 -2.86 15.79 9.95
N LEU A 72 -1.61 15.32 9.99
CA LEU A 72 -1.26 14.05 10.60
C LEU A 72 -1.61 14.05 12.09
N GLN A 73 -2.53 13.16 12.45
CA GLN A 73 -2.78 12.82 13.85
C GLN A 73 -2.10 11.49 14.15
N LEU A 74 -1.32 11.45 15.23
CA LEU A 74 -0.66 10.24 15.69
C LEU A 74 -1.42 9.70 16.90
N HIS A 75 -1.78 8.42 16.85
CA HIS A 75 -2.38 7.75 18.00
C HIS A 75 -1.62 6.48 18.36
N ASP A 76 -1.30 6.35 19.64
CA ASP A 76 -0.64 5.19 20.20
C ASP A 76 -1.68 4.14 20.61
N THR A 77 -1.58 2.95 20.03
CA THR A 77 -2.50 1.82 20.20
C THR A 77 -2.19 0.95 21.41
N SER A 78 -1.12 1.24 22.15
CA SER A 78 -0.69 0.56 23.38
C SER A 78 -1.71 0.65 24.52
N LEU A 79 -2.65 1.58 24.39
CA LEU A 79 -3.61 1.94 25.42
C LEU A 79 -4.85 1.03 25.39
N GLY A 80 -4.64 -0.30 25.35
CA GLY A 80 -5.64 -1.32 25.68
C GLY A 80 -7.08 -1.07 25.16
N LEU A 81 -8.08 -1.43 25.98
CA LEU A 81 -9.50 -1.30 25.61
C LEU A 81 -9.95 0.16 25.42
N ASP A 82 -9.34 1.11 26.14
CA ASP A 82 -9.69 2.53 26.06
C ASP A 82 -9.36 3.12 24.68
N PHE A 83 -8.25 2.68 24.08
CA PHE A 83 -7.91 2.97 22.70
C PHE A 83 -8.98 2.43 21.75
N LEU A 84 -9.35 1.16 21.86
CA LEU A 84 -10.36 0.56 20.98
C LEU A 84 -11.71 1.28 21.06
N LEU A 85 -12.15 1.67 22.26
CA LEU A 85 -13.37 2.45 22.45
C LEU A 85 -13.27 3.87 21.87
N THR A 86 -12.08 4.47 21.92
CA THR A 86 -11.82 5.78 21.33
C THR A 86 -11.77 5.70 19.81
N LEU A 87 -11.08 4.70 19.26
CA LEU A 87 -11.05 4.42 17.83
C LEU A 87 -12.43 4.08 17.30
N GLN A 88 -13.23 3.29 18.02
CA GLN A 88 -14.60 2.98 17.63
C GLN A 88 -15.46 4.24 17.50
N ARG A 89 -15.39 5.14 18.48
CA ARG A 89 -16.10 6.42 18.43
C ARG A 89 -15.59 7.27 17.27
N HIS A 90 -14.27 7.35 17.10
CA HIS A 90 -13.66 8.09 15.99
C HIS A 90 -14.12 7.57 14.63
N VAL A 91 -14.09 6.25 14.43
CA VAL A 91 -14.54 5.59 13.19
C VAL A 91 -16.05 5.78 12.96
N GLN A 92 -16.86 5.98 13.99
CA GLN A 92 -18.28 6.30 13.82
C GLN A 92 -18.53 7.76 13.42
N ASP A 93 -17.67 8.68 13.87
CA ASP A 93 -17.83 10.11 13.67
C ASP A 93 -17.06 10.65 12.46
N ALA A 94 -15.98 9.96 12.06
CA ALA A 94 -15.10 10.35 10.96
C ALA A 94 -15.85 10.33 9.61
N ARG A 95 -15.46 11.26 8.72
CA ARG A 95 -16.01 11.35 7.36
C ARG A 95 -14.90 11.58 6.36
N GLY A 96 -14.54 10.54 5.62
CA GLY A 96 -13.55 10.60 4.54
C GLY A 96 -12.11 10.79 5.02
N GLU A 97 -11.81 10.41 6.26
CA GLU A 97 -10.43 10.38 6.77
C GLU A 97 -9.72 9.10 6.31
N TYR A 98 -8.43 9.22 5.98
CA TYR A 98 -7.60 8.04 5.76
C TYR A 98 -6.95 7.64 7.07
N ILE A 99 -7.13 6.38 7.42
CA ILE A 99 -6.49 5.79 8.58
C ILE A 99 -5.43 4.83 8.05
N VAL A 100 -4.18 5.08 8.43
CA VAL A 100 -3.02 4.25 8.09
C VAL A 100 -2.38 3.74 9.36
N GLY A 101 -1.73 2.60 9.32
CA GLY A 101 -1.04 2.11 10.50
C GLY A 101 -0.09 0.97 10.26
N LEU A 102 0.78 0.77 11.25
CA LEU A 102 1.67 -0.37 11.42
C LEU A 102 1.70 -0.71 12.91
N VAL A 103 1.10 -1.83 13.26
CA VAL A 103 0.89 -2.27 14.65
C VAL A 103 1.22 -3.75 14.77
N ASP A 104 1.30 -4.27 15.99
CA ASP A 104 1.38 -5.72 16.22
C ASP A 104 0.15 -6.46 15.67
N ASP A 105 0.30 -7.77 15.48
CA ASP A 105 -0.72 -8.63 14.88
C ASP A 105 -2.02 -8.72 15.66
N ALA A 106 -1.95 -8.69 17.00
CA ALA A 106 -3.13 -8.70 17.86
C ALA A 106 -3.94 -7.41 17.71
N CYS A 107 -3.30 -6.24 17.82
CA CYS A 107 -3.97 -4.95 17.66
C CYS A 107 -4.49 -4.74 16.23
N GLY A 108 -3.67 -5.08 15.23
CA GLY A 108 -4.02 -4.88 13.82
C GLY A 108 -5.25 -5.65 13.39
N THR A 109 -5.41 -6.89 13.86
CA THR A 109 -6.60 -7.70 13.57
C THR A 109 -7.87 -7.02 14.09
N LEU A 110 -7.84 -6.49 15.32
CA LEU A 110 -9.00 -5.80 15.92
C LEU A 110 -9.35 -4.50 15.20
N ILE A 111 -8.34 -3.70 14.85
CA ILE A 111 -8.52 -2.43 14.12
C ILE A 111 -9.16 -2.68 12.75
N VAL A 112 -8.67 -3.68 12.02
CA VAL A 112 -9.19 -4.02 10.68
C VAL A 112 -10.63 -4.54 10.77
N GLU A 113 -10.94 -5.39 11.74
CA GLU A 113 -12.32 -5.87 11.94
C GLU A 113 -13.27 -4.73 12.34
N LEU A 114 -12.82 -3.80 13.20
CA LEU A 114 -13.60 -2.61 13.55
C LEU A 114 -13.88 -1.74 12.32
N ALA A 115 -12.85 -1.48 11.51
CA ALA A 115 -12.98 -0.72 10.27
C ALA A 115 -13.99 -1.40 9.31
N ARG A 116 -13.88 -2.72 9.13
CA ARG A 116 -14.82 -3.49 8.30
C ARG A 116 -16.25 -3.45 8.84
N ALA A 117 -16.43 -3.56 10.14
CA ALA A 117 -17.74 -3.47 10.78
C ALA A 117 -18.38 -2.08 10.61
N ALA A 118 -17.58 -1.04 10.55
CA ALA A 118 -18.03 0.33 10.25
C ALA A 118 -18.28 0.59 8.76
N GLY A 119 -18.03 -0.39 7.88
CA GLY A 119 -18.19 -0.23 6.44
C GLY A 119 -17.03 0.50 5.76
N ALA A 120 -15.87 0.59 6.42
CA ALA A 120 -14.69 1.25 5.88
C ALA A 120 -14.24 0.60 4.56
N ARG A 121 -13.76 1.43 3.65
CA ARG A 121 -13.13 0.97 2.42
C ARG A 121 -11.65 0.68 2.67
N VAL A 122 -11.30 -0.59 2.74
CA VAL A 122 -9.91 -1.05 2.91
C VAL A 122 -9.18 -1.00 1.58
N TYR A 123 -8.08 -0.24 1.52
CA TYR A 123 -7.23 -0.10 0.34
C TYR A 123 -5.97 -0.96 0.41
N TRP A 124 -5.47 -1.18 1.61
CA TRP A 124 -4.25 -1.93 1.88
C TRP A 124 -4.41 -2.74 3.16
N LEU A 125 -3.95 -3.99 3.12
CA LEU A 125 -3.71 -4.83 4.28
C LEU A 125 -2.42 -5.60 4.05
N GLY A 126 -1.43 -5.43 4.92
CA GLY A 126 -0.15 -6.11 4.89
C GLY A 126 0.07 -6.91 6.17
N GLN A 127 0.55 -8.13 6.04
CA GLN A 127 1.09 -8.91 7.15
C GLN A 127 2.60 -9.04 6.97
N HIS A 128 3.36 -8.76 8.02
CA HIS A 128 4.81 -8.72 7.97
C HIS A 128 5.38 -9.56 9.10
N ALA A 129 6.20 -10.54 8.75
CA ALA A 129 7.02 -11.29 9.70
C ALA A 129 8.49 -10.97 9.39
N VAL A 130 9.16 -10.26 10.28
CA VAL A 130 10.52 -9.76 10.06
C VAL A 130 11.46 -10.31 11.13
N SER A 131 12.47 -11.04 10.70
CA SER A 131 13.59 -11.50 11.52
C SER A 131 14.91 -10.86 11.05
N LEU A 132 15.99 -11.11 11.79
CA LEU A 132 17.31 -10.56 11.49
C LEU A 132 17.87 -10.99 10.12
N ASP A 133 17.45 -12.15 9.63
CA ASP A 133 17.98 -12.80 8.43
C ASP A 133 16.99 -12.78 7.26
N ARG A 134 15.69 -12.71 7.54
CA ARG A 134 14.64 -12.85 6.54
C ARG A 134 13.41 -12.02 6.88
N SER A 135 12.74 -11.53 5.85
CA SER A 135 11.39 -10.98 5.99
C SER A 135 10.39 -11.77 5.14
N HIS A 136 9.15 -11.83 5.60
CA HIS A 136 8.03 -12.39 4.85
C HIS A 136 6.87 -11.40 4.88
N HIS A 137 6.39 -11.03 3.70
CA HIS A 137 5.33 -10.04 3.53
C HIS A 137 4.17 -10.63 2.76
N GLN A 138 2.95 -10.57 3.29
CA GLN A 138 1.73 -10.88 2.55
C GLN A 138 0.92 -9.61 2.39
N LEU A 139 0.60 -9.24 1.15
CA LEU A 139 -0.02 -7.97 0.82
C LEU A 139 -1.34 -8.23 0.10
N LEU A 140 -2.40 -7.61 0.60
CA LEU A 140 -3.68 -7.46 -0.07
C LEU A 140 -3.90 -5.98 -0.37
N SER A 141 -3.91 -5.62 -1.66
CA SER A 141 -4.08 -4.24 -2.10
C SER A 141 -5.30 -4.09 -3.01
N SER A 142 -5.96 -2.95 -2.93
CA SER A 142 -6.90 -2.51 -3.97
C SER A 142 -6.14 -1.80 -5.10
N GLN A 143 -6.84 -1.51 -6.20
CA GLN A 143 -6.28 -0.72 -7.30
C GLN A 143 -5.71 0.64 -6.85
N MET A 144 -6.29 1.27 -5.82
CA MET A 144 -5.81 2.55 -5.29
C MET A 144 -4.44 2.45 -4.62
N ALA A 145 -4.09 1.27 -4.10
CA ALA A 145 -2.82 1.01 -3.41
C ALA A 145 -1.80 0.26 -4.28
N ASP A 146 -2.08 0.02 -5.56
CA ASP A 146 -1.19 -0.78 -6.42
C ASP A 146 0.19 -0.14 -6.62
N GLY A 147 0.25 1.20 -6.65
CA GLY A 147 1.51 1.95 -6.72
C GLY A 147 2.34 1.81 -5.44
N CYS A 148 1.69 1.86 -4.28
CA CYS A 148 2.34 1.62 -2.98
C CYS A 148 2.93 0.20 -2.93
N ALA A 149 2.16 -0.80 -3.35
CA ALA A 149 2.62 -2.20 -3.38
C ALA A 149 3.81 -2.38 -4.33
N ALA A 150 3.77 -1.76 -5.52
CA ALA A 150 4.88 -1.80 -6.46
C ALA A 150 6.14 -1.13 -5.91
N SER A 151 6.00 0.02 -5.25
CA SER A 151 7.10 0.73 -4.59
C SER A 151 7.74 -0.13 -3.50
N LEU A 152 6.93 -0.70 -2.58
CA LEU A 152 7.44 -1.57 -1.52
C LEU A 152 8.20 -2.76 -2.09
N ILE A 153 7.66 -3.42 -3.12
CA ILE A 153 8.36 -4.53 -3.79
C ILE A 153 9.72 -4.07 -4.31
N GLN A 154 9.77 -2.95 -5.04
CA GLN A 154 11.02 -2.41 -5.57
C GLN A 154 12.04 -2.12 -4.46
N GLN A 155 11.60 -1.53 -3.35
CA GLN A 155 12.50 -1.22 -2.24
C GLN A 155 13.00 -2.48 -1.53
N LEU A 156 12.15 -3.48 -1.32
CA LEU A 156 12.58 -4.77 -0.78
C LEU A 156 13.66 -5.43 -1.67
N VAL A 157 13.55 -5.29 -3.00
CA VAL A 157 14.60 -5.74 -3.93
C VAL A 157 15.89 -4.94 -3.79
N VAL A 158 15.80 -3.61 -3.71
CA VAL A 158 16.96 -2.71 -3.66
C VAL A 158 17.73 -2.84 -2.35
N HIS A 159 17.02 -2.94 -1.22
CA HIS A 159 17.61 -3.08 0.10
C HIS A 159 18.05 -4.53 0.41
N GLY A 160 17.82 -5.45 -0.53
CA GLY A 160 18.51 -6.73 -0.64
C GLY A 160 18.30 -7.72 0.51
N ALA A 161 17.35 -7.47 1.42
CA ALA A 161 17.02 -8.42 2.47
C ALA A 161 16.51 -9.72 1.83
N SER A 162 16.90 -10.88 2.36
CA SER A 162 16.26 -12.13 1.97
C SER A 162 14.78 -12.03 2.30
N CYS A 163 13.91 -12.01 1.30
CA CYS A 163 12.49 -11.78 1.49
C CYS A 163 11.63 -12.76 0.67
N ASP A 164 10.49 -13.13 1.23
CA ASP A 164 9.39 -13.76 0.49
C ASP A 164 8.18 -12.82 0.54
N LEU A 165 7.60 -12.54 -0.61
CA LEU A 165 6.49 -11.62 -0.74
C LEU A 165 5.39 -12.27 -1.57
N ASP A 166 4.21 -12.38 -0.98
CA ASP A 166 2.98 -12.73 -1.67
C ASP A 166 2.10 -11.48 -1.78
N ARG A 167 1.64 -11.16 -2.98
CA ARG A 167 0.75 -10.03 -3.24
C ARG A 167 -0.50 -10.50 -3.94
N GLN A 168 -1.64 -10.03 -3.45
CA GLN A 168 -2.93 -10.14 -4.08
C GLN A 168 -3.49 -8.74 -4.33
N SER A 169 -3.84 -8.42 -5.58
CA SER A 169 -4.51 -7.18 -5.94
C SER A 169 -5.98 -7.44 -6.30
N ALA A 170 -6.88 -6.76 -5.62
CA ALA A 170 -8.32 -6.72 -5.90
C ALA A 170 -8.62 -5.59 -6.91
N GLY A 171 -8.30 -5.84 -8.18
CA GLY A 171 -8.59 -4.94 -9.31
C GLY A 171 -9.78 -5.42 -10.14
N ARG A 172 -9.76 -5.17 -11.48
CA ARG A 172 -10.73 -5.74 -12.45
C ARG A 172 -10.71 -7.28 -12.56
N GLY A 173 -9.92 -7.93 -11.70
CA GLY A 173 -9.81 -9.35 -11.42
C GLY A 173 -8.81 -9.53 -10.28
N ILE A 174 -8.85 -10.66 -9.58
CA ILE A 174 -7.83 -10.98 -8.57
C ILE A 174 -6.53 -11.29 -9.30
N GLN A 175 -5.49 -10.49 -9.06
CA GLN A 175 -4.15 -10.74 -9.57
C GLN A 175 -3.24 -11.12 -8.40
N SER A 176 -2.68 -12.32 -8.45
CA SER A 176 -1.69 -12.79 -7.47
C SER A 176 -0.29 -12.77 -8.07
N SER A 177 0.68 -12.24 -7.33
CA SER A 177 2.10 -12.26 -7.68
C SER A 177 2.91 -12.71 -6.49
N ARG A 178 3.90 -13.58 -6.72
CA ARG A 178 4.84 -14.02 -5.69
C ARG A 178 6.25 -13.66 -6.08
N LEU A 179 6.98 -13.06 -5.16
CA LEU A 179 8.39 -12.75 -5.28
C LEU A 179 9.13 -13.46 -4.15
N THR A 180 10.09 -14.31 -4.52
CA THR A 180 11.01 -14.91 -3.55
C THR A 180 12.41 -14.50 -3.90
N GLN A 181 13.09 -13.82 -2.98
CA GLN A 181 14.47 -13.38 -3.13
C GLN A 181 15.32 -13.94 -1.99
N ASN A 182 16.32 -14.73 -2.36
CA ASN A 182 17.35 -15.19 -1.45
C ASN A 182 18.64 -14.46 -1.82
N LEU A 183 18.95 -13.40 -1.08
CA LEU A 183 20.15 -12.61 -1.28
C LEU A 183 21.12 -12.90 -0.12
N CYS A 184 22.33 -13.33 -0.47
CA CYS A 184 23.43 -13.49 0.47
C CYS A 184 24.12 -12.15 0.68
N GLY A 185 23.95 -11.58 1.88
CA GLY A 185 24.72 -10.43 2.35
C GLY A 185 24.08 -9.09 2.02
N VAL A 186 23.59 -8.42 3.06
CA VAL A 186 23.39 -6.96 3.07
C VAL A 186 23.97 -6.39 4.34
N ALA A 187 24.53 -5.19 4.22
CA ALA A 187 24.95 -4.38 5.34
C ALA A 187 23.77 -4.11 6.27
N ASP A 188 23.99 -4.29 7.57
CA ASP A 188 23.03 -4.15 8.67
C ASP A 188 22.21 -2.82 8.67
N ARG A 189 22.68 -1.81 7.93
CA ARG A 189 22.16 -0.43 7.93
C ARG A 189 20.82 -0.23 7.21
N ASP A 190 20.43 -1.11 6.29
CA ASP A 190 19.20 -0.92 5.49
C ASP A 190 18.01 -1.75 5.98
N ARG A 191 18.17 -2.54 7.05
CA ARG A 191 17.16 -3.52 7.51
C ARG A 191 15.84 -2.90 7.98
N GLY A 192 15.84 -1.64 8.40
CA GLY A 192 14.63 -0.94 8.84
C GLY A 192 13.98 -0.05 7.78
N GLN A 193 14.60 0.10 6.61
CA GLN A 193 14.15 1.02 5.57
C GLN A 193 12.74 0.69 5.05
N TRP A 194 12.39 -0.60 5.00
CA TRP A 194 11.08 -1.05 4.53
C TRP A 194 9.90 -0.40 5.29
N ALA A 195 10.06 -0.14 6.59
CA ALA A 195 9.01 0.48 7.40
C ALA A 195 8.83 1.96 7.03
N VAL A 196 9.92 2.67 6.74
CA VAL A 196 9.89 4.05 6.21
C VAL A 196 9.21 4.09 4.86
N ASP A 197 9.61 3.20 3.95
CA ASP A 197 9.05 3.14 2.60
C ASP A 197 7.55 2.82 2.63
N LEU A 198 7.16 1.92 3.53
CA LEU A 198 5.76 1.56 3.75
C LEU A 198 4.96 2.76 4.28
N GLY A 199 5.44 3.43 5.33
CA GLY A 199 4.77 4.60 5.90
C GLY A 199 4.60 5.72 4.87
N HIS A 200 5.66 6.01 4.13
CA HIS A 200 5.64 7.00 3.06
C HIS A 200 4.67 6.62 1.93
N GLY A 201 4.67 5.35 1.53
CA GLY A 201 3.78 4.83 0.49
C GLY A 201 2.30 4.88 0.89
N LEU A 202 1.97 4.47 2.13
CA LEU A 202 0.60 4.48 2.64
C LEU A 202 0.06 5.90 2.83
N ALA A 203 0.88 6.82 3.33
CA ALA A 203 0.50 8.23 3.44
C ALA A 203 0.42 8.95 2.09
N SER A 204 1.03 8.40 1.03
CA SER A 204 0.95 8.92 -0.34
C SER A 204 -0.18 8.27 -1.18
N LEU A 205 -1.08 7.50 -0.58
CA LEU A 205 -2.16 6.83 -1.30
C LEU A 205 -3.04 7.82 -2.08
N GLY A 206 -3.36 7.46 -3.32
CA GLY A 206 -4.16 8.31 -4.21
C GLY A 206 -3.39 9.45 -4.88
N ARG A 207 -2.07 9.56 -4.67
CA ARG A 207 -1.21 10.49 -5.42
C ARG A 207 -0.78 9.90 -6.76
N THR A 208 -0.65 10.76 -7.76
CA THR A 208 -0.18 10.39 -9.11
C THR A 208 1.33 10.23 -9.18
N VAL A 209 2.07 10.94 -8.30
CA VAL A 209 3.52 10.86 -8.16
C VAL A 209 3.84 10.64 -6.70
N ILE A 210 4.47 9.49 -6.39
CA ILE A 210 4.98 9.19 -5.05
C ILE A 210 6.48 9.50 -5.08
N PRO A 211 6.96 10.52 -4.35
CA PRO A 211 8.39 10.80 -4.26
C PRO A 211 9.13 9.61 -3.60
N ALA A 212 10.46 9.57 -3.76
CA ALA A 212 11.26 8.59 -3.04
C ALA A 212 11.14 8.83 -1.53
N ALA A 213 10.94 7.75 -0.76
CA ALA A 213 10.92 7.83 0.68
C ALA A 213 12.30 8.31 1.21
N PRO A 214 12.34 9.02 2.35
CA PRO A 214 13.60 9.38 2.98
C PRO A 214 14.34 8.13 3.45
N ARG A 215 15.65 8.27 3.63
CA ARG A 215 16.44 7.22 4.29
C ARG A 215 16.10 7.19 5.78
N MET A 216 16.03 5.98 6.34
CA MET A 216 15.86 5.77 7.77
C MET A 216 16.96 6.50 8.54
N ASP A 217 16.56 7.23 9.57
CA ASP A 217 17.51 7.92 10.42
C ASP A 217 18.39 6.92 11.19
N ALA A 218 19.69 7.21 11.29
CA ALA A 218 20.67 6.28 11.86
C ALA A 218 20.46 5.96 13.36
N GLY A 219 19.60 6.72 14.05
CA GLY A 219 19.22 6.48 15.45
C GLY A 219 18.06 5.50 15.62
N LEU A 220 17.44 5.05 14.54
CA LEU A 220 16.25 4.20 14.57
C LEU A 220 16.62 2.73 14.50
N MET A 221 15.87 1.94 15.28
CA MET A 221 16.05 0.49 15.31
C MET A 221 15.21 -0.16 14.20
N PRO A 222 15.80 -1.11 13.45
CA PRO A 222 15.05 -1.91 12.48
C PRO A 222 13.89 -2.66 13.13
N ALA A 223 12.81 -2.75 12.36
CA ALA A 223 11.66 -3.54 12.67
C ALA A 223 11.96 -5.03 12.80
N THR A 224 11.56 -5.66 13.91
CA THR A 224 11.61 -7.12 14.05
C THR A 224 10.40 -7.62 14.83
N GLY A 225 9.76 -8.69 14.34
CA GLY A 225 8.53 -9.22 14.91
C GLY A 225 7.44 -9.47 13.87
N HIS A 226 6.19 -9.49 14.34
CA HIS A 226 4.99 -9.68 13.54
C HIS A 226 4.16 -8.41 13.56
N PHE A 227 3.84 -7.91 12.38
CA PHE A 227 3.15 -6.64 12.22
C PHE A 227 2.03 -6.74 11.19
N ILE A 228 1.02 -5.92 11.40
CA ILE A 228 -0.05 -5.68 10.45
C ILE A 228 0.02 -4.22 10.05
N SER A 229 0.10 -4.00 8.73
CA SER A 229 -0.10 -2.68 8.16
C SER A 229 -1.45 -2.58 7.49
N PHE A 230 -2.06 -1.41 7.54
CA PHE A 230 -3.35 -1.18 6.92
C PHE A 230 -3.46 0.24 6.38
N ALA A 231 -4.31 0.42 5.37
CA ALA A 231 -4.84 1.71 5.00
C ALA A 231 -6.30 1.57 4.60
N PHE A 232 -7.16 2.37 5.21
CA PHE A 232 -8.59 2.38 4.93
C PHE A 232 -9.17 3.79 5.05
N GLU A 233 -10.35 3.97 4.48
CA GLU A 233 -11.14 5.20 4.58
C GLU A 233 -12.48 4.89 5.22
N ILE A 234 -12.90 5.78 6.13
CA ILE A 234 -14.24 5.78 6.75
C ILE A 234 -15.21 6.59 5.89
#